data_AF-A0A2N0QPA2-F1
#
_entry.id   AF-A0A2N0QPA2-F1
#
_cell.length_a   1.000
_cell.length_b   1.000
_cell.length_c   1.000
_cell.angle_alpha   90.00
_cell.angle_beta   90.00
_cell.angle_gamma   90.00
#
_symmetry.space_group_name_H-M   'P 1'
#
loop_
_entity.id
_entity.type
_entity.pdbx_description
1 polymer ?
#
loop_
_entity_poly.entity_id
_entity_poly.type
_entity_poly.pdbx_seq_one_letter_code
_entity_poly.pdbx_strand_id
1 'polypeptide(L)'
;MSLLPFENRKSASLICHLRKDVQGIVRALKTDFPELRIKEYHGKSDPVEKAHDFSNVEEAWKDVDLVAYTSTLKIGVSCTNPKFERAFCLFNSYIETNAGTNQMLFRMRCIKDYICHIKQRSSNVPITEKGLFQWLLNAKRECLPRELQNRGIFPDIDSIIRNKDVPTVRLWVAYMLERFRSRHLFGWRMVDFLRNAGMVISVMELIPKPEGTTMSLSQTVKASSSTIKAEEIADVSNATIVD
;
A
#
# COMPACT_ATOMS: atom_id res chain seq x y z
N MET A 1 -15.69 -12.38 -24.37
CA MET A 1 -15.84 -13.34 -23.25
C MET A 1 -14.48 -13.98 -23.02
N SER A 2 -13.95 -14.00 -21.79
CA SER A 2 -12.68 -14.68 -21.50
C SER A 2 -12.89 -16.20 -21.63
N LEU A 3 -12.06 -16.84 -22.45
CA LEU A 3 -12.14 -18.25 -22.88
C LEU A 3 -11.51 -19.22 -21.88
N LEU A 4 -10.89 -18.73 -20.79
CA LEU A 4 -10.29 -19.63 -19.81
C LEU A 4 -11.36 -20.24 -18.90
N PRO A 5 -11.24 -21.55 -18.59
CA PRO A 5 -11.93 -22.15 -17.48
C PRO A 5 -11.73 -21.30 -16.23
N PHE A 6 -12.81 -21.13 -15.49
CA PHE A 6 -12.85 -20.36 -14.26
C PHE A 6 -11.68 -20.65 -13.28
N GLU A 7 -11.25 -21.91 -13.24
CA GLU A 7 -10.18 -22.40 -12.38
C GLU A 7 -8.79 -21.82 -12.74
N ASN A 8 -8.60 -21.37 -13.98
CA ASN A 8 -7.33 -20.84 -14.49
C ASN A 8 -7.23 -19.31 -14.46
N ARG A 9 -8.31 -18.60 -14.08
CA ARG A 9 -8.28 -17.14 -14.00
C ARG A 9 -7.45 -16.68 -12.80
N LYS A 10 -6.43 -15.86 -13.07
CA LYS A 10 -5.65 -15.21 -12.02
C LYS A 10 -6.45 -14.08 -11.38
N SER A 11 -6.28 -13.91 -10.07
CA SER A 11 -6.86 -12.83 -9.29
C SER A 11 -5.80 -11.78 -8.97
N ALA A 12 -6.23 -10.56 -8.68
CA ALA A 12 -5.31 -9.49 -8.29
C ALA A 12 -5.74 -8.80 -7.00
N SER A 13 -4.82 -8.07 -6.38
CA SER A 13 -5.12 -7.20 -5.25
C SER A 13 -4.93 -5.73 -5.62
N LEU A 14 -5.81 -4.86 -5.11
CA LEU A 14 -5.66 -3.42 -5.17
C LEU A 14 -5.44 -2.89 -3.75
N ILE A 15 -4.24 -2.42 -3.46
CA ILE A 15 -3.82 -2.03 -2.11
C ILE A 15 -3.56 -0.52 -2.09
N CYS A 16 -4.40 0.24 -1.40
CA CYS A 16 -4.31 1.70 -1.38
C CYS A 16 -4.26 2.22 0.05
N HIS A 17 -3.53 3.31 0.29
CA HIS A 17 -3.59 3.98 1.60
C HIS A 17 -4.92 4.68 1.85
N LEU A 18 -5.53 5.27 0.82
CA LEU A 18 -6.72 6.11 0.96
C LEU A 18 -7.99 5.42 0.46
N ARG A 19 -9.06 5.56 1.26
CA ARG A 19 -10.40 5.06 0.89
C ARG A 19 -10.87 5.59 -0.46
N LYS A 20 -10.65 6.89 -0.71
CA LYS A 20 -11.11 7.54 -1.96
C LYS A 20 -10.48 6.91 -3.20
N ASP A 21 -9.26 6.39 -3.09
CA ASP A 21 -8.54 5.79 -4.21
C ASP A 21 -9.11 4.39 -4.49
N VAL A 22 -9.35 3.58 -3.45
CA VAL A 22 -10.08 2.31 -3.57
C VAL A 22 -11.45 2.53 -4.22
N GLN A 23 -12.26 3.42 -3.64
CA GLN A 23 -13.62 3.69 -4.13
C GLN A 23 -13.62 4.20 -5.58
N GLY A 24 -12.72 5.12 -5.91
CA GLY A 24 -12.62 5.69 -7.25
C GLY A 24 -12.23 4.65 -8.29
N ILE A 25 -11.25 3.81 -8.00
CA ILE A 25 -10.78 2.76 -8.91
C ILE A 25 -11.83 1.64 -9.03
N VAL A 26 -12.38 1.15 -7.92
CA VAL A 26 -13.40 0.11 -7.94
C VAL A 26 -14.64 0.57 -8.69
N ARG A 27 -15.08 1.83 -8.49
CA ARG A 27 -16.19 2.41 -9.27
C ARG A 27 -15.90 2.40 -10.77
N ALA A 28 -14.72 2.88 -11.18
CA ALA A 28 -14.34 2.88 -12.60
C ALA A 28 -14.32 1.45 -13.17
N LEU A 29 -13.71 0.50 -12.44
CA LEU A 29 -13.64 -0.90 -12.86
C LEU A 29 -15.03 -1.53 -13.01
N LYS A 30 -15.95 -1.30 -12.08
CA LYS A 30 -17.32 -1.81 -12.17
C LYS A 30 -18.10 -1.19 -13.34
N THR A 31 -17.82 0.06 -13.69
CA THR A 31 -18.42 0.72 -14.86
C THR A 31 -17.86 0.16 -16.17
N ASP A 32 -16.55 -0.02 -16.26
CA ASP A 32 -15.89 -0.47 -17.49
C ASP A 32 -15.98 -1.98 -17.71
N PHE A 33 -16.08 -2.75 -16.62
CA PHE A 33 -16.09 -4.22 -16.59
C PHE A 33 -17.12 -4.72 -15.58
N PRO A 34 -18.42 -4.65 -15.91
CA PRO A 34 -19.50 -5.05 -14.99
C PRO A 34 -19.46 -6.53 -14.61
N GLU A 35 -18.73 -7.36 -15.36
CA GLU A 35 -18.53 -8.77 -15.08
C GLU A 35 -17.51 -9.05 -13.97
N LEU A 36 -16.68 -8.08 -13.59
CA LEU A 36 -15.65 -8.27 -12.56
C LEU A 36 -16.27 -8.43 -11.18
N ARG A 37 -15.92 -9.51 -10.51
CA ARG A 37 -16.26 -9.75 -9.11
C ARG A 37 -15.19 -9.12 -8.25
N ILE A 38 -15.57 -8.02 -7.61
CA ILE A 38 -14.67 -7.19 -6.82
C ILE A 38 -15.16 -7.14 -5.39
N LYS A 39 -14.30 -7.55 -4.45
CA LYS A 39 -14.49 -7.31 -3.02
C LYS A 39 -13.78 -6.03 -2.60
N GLU A 40 -14.48 -5.15 -1.88
CA GLU A 40 -14.01 -3.81 -1.52
C GLU A 40 -14.03 -3.59 0.00
N TYR A 41 -12.84 -3.44 0.60
CA TYR A 41 -12.67 -3.30 2.05
C TYR A 41 -12.01 -1.99 2.45
N HIS A 42 -12.79 -1.12 3.07
CA HIS A 42 -12.34 0.14 3.63
C HIS A 42 -13.07 0.46 4.94
N GLY A 43 -12.74 1.59 5.59
CA GLY A 43 -13.30 1.95 6.90
C GLY A 43 -14.81 2.20 6.94
N LYS A 44 -15.47 2.26 5.78
CA LYS A 44 -16.93 2.39 5.65
C LYS A 44 -17.60 1.16 5.02
N SER A 45 -16.88 0.05 4.81
CA SER A 45 -17.50 -1.17 4.26
C SER A 45 -18.37 -1.81 5.34
N ASP A 46 -19.35 -2.59 4.94
CA ASP A 46 -20.28 -3.25 5.85
C ASP A 46 -19.53 -4.10 6.90
N PRO A 47 -19.66 -3.82 8.20
CA PRO A 47 -18.99 -4.60 9.24
C PRO A 47 -19.43 -6.06 9.26
N VAL A 48 -20.67 -6.38 8.88
CA VAL A 48 -21.19 -7.75 8.88
C VAL A 48 -20.55 -8.56 7.77
N GLU A 49 -20.58 -8.05 6.54
CA GLU A 49 -19.88 -8.66 5.40
C GLU A 49 -18.39 -8.83 5.70
N LYS A 50 -17.73 -7.80 6.25
CA LYS A 50 -16.32 -7.91 6.63
C LYS A 50 -16.05 -9.02 7.64
N ALA A 51 -16.87 -9.11 8.69
CA ALA A 51 -16.69 -10.13 9.72
C ALA A 51 -16.86 -11.55 9.14
N HIS A 52 -17.86 -11.72 8.28
CA HIS A 52 -18.09 -12.97 7.56
C HIS A 52 -16.90 -13.31 6.65
N ASP A 53 -16.52 -12.42 5.73
CA ASP A 53 -15.46 -12.69 4.77
C ASP A 53 -14.11 -12.90 5.43
N PHE A 54 -13.81 -12.15 6.50
CA PHE A 54 -12.54 -12.27 7.22
C PHE A 54 -12.44 -13.48 8.13
N SER A 55 -13.56 -14.16 8.42
CA SER A 55 -13.55 -15.43 9.15
C SER A 55 -12.99 -16.58 8.31
N ASN A 56 -13.18 -16.53 6.99
CA ASN A 56 -12.60 -17.48 6.03
C ASN A 56 -12.36 -16.80 4.67
N VAL A 57 -11.19 -16.16 4.54
CA VAL A 57 -10.82 -15.44 3.31
C VAL A 57 -10.59 -16.36 2.12
N GLU A 58 -10.19 -17.61 2.34
CA GLU A 58 -9.95 -18.56 1.26
C GLU A 58 -11.25 -18.90 0.54
N GLU A 59 -12.33 -19.10 1.31
CA GLU A 59 -13.67 -19.31 0.74
C GLU A 59 -14.26 -18.01 0.19
N ALA A 60 -14.23 -16.93 0.97
CA ALA A 60 -14.83 -15.66 0.58
C ALA A 60 -14.21 -15.05 -0.69
N TRP A 61 -12.93 -15.31 -0.95
CA TRP A 61 -12.19 -14.78 -2.10
C TRP A 61 -11.84 -15.84 -3.16
N LYS A 62 -12.33 -17.07 -3.02
CA LYS A 62 -12.09 -18.18 -3.97
C LYS A 62 -12.42 -17.81 -5.42
N ASP A 63 -13.51 -17.05 -5.52
CA ASP A 63 -14.22 -16.71 -6.75
C ASP A 63 -14.25 -15.19 -6.96
N VAL A 64 -13.19 -14.50 -6.55
CA VAL A 64 -13.06 -13.05 -6.67
C VAL A 64 -11.94 -12.71 -7.64
N ASP A 65 -12.22 -11.82 -8.58
CA ASP A 65 -11.25 -11.40 -9.60
C ASP A 65 -10.32 -10.31 -9.05
N LEU A 66 -10.83 -9.44 -8.17
CA LEU A 66 -10.07 -8.38 -7.51
C LEU A 66 -10.47 -8.20 -6.05
N VAL A 67 -9.48 -8.21 -5.14
CA VAL A 67 -9.67 -7.79 -3.74
C VAL A 67 -9.04 -6.42 -3.55
N ALA A 68 -9.86 -5.40 -3.31
CA ALA A 68 -9.44 -4.02 -3.17
C ALA A 68 -9.56 -3.55 -1.71
N TYR A 69 -8.48 -3.02 -1.12
CA TYR A 69 -8.49 -2.66 0.29
C TYR A 69 -7.54 -1.54 0.72
N THR A 70 -7.87 -0.94 1.86
CA THR A 70 -6.98 -0.07 2.64
C THR A 70 -6.47 -0.77 3.91
N SER A 71 -5.78 -0.06 4.80
CA SER A 71 -5.30 -0.57 6.11
C SER A 71 -6.38 -1.16 7.03
N THR A 72 -7.64 -1.22 6.58
CA THR A 72 -8.77 -1.79 7.33
C THR A 72 -8.85 -3.31 7.29
N LEU A 73 -7.98 -3.99 6.55
CA LEU A 73 -7.68 -5.40 6.79
C LEU A 73 -6.95 -5.51 8.14
N LYS A 74 -7.67 -5.98 9.16
CA LYS A 74 -7.17 -6.07 10.53
C LYS A 74 -6.07 -7.14 10.66
N ILE A 75 -5.34 -7.08 11.77
CA ILE A 75 -4.47 -8.17 12.23
C ILE A 75 -5.31 -9.46 12.30
N GLY A 76 -4.77 -10.55 11.76
CA GLY A 76 -5.45 -11.86 11.67
C GLY A 76 -5.94 -12.22 10.26
N VAL A 77 -6.18 -11.24 9.39
CA VAL A 77 -6.53 -11.51 7.99
C VAL A 77 -5.25 -11.80 7.20
N SER A 78 -5.18 -12.97 6.56
CA SER A 78 -4.07 -13.39 5.70
C SER A 78 -4.60 -14.37 4.66
N CYS A 79 -4.38 -14.08 3.39
CA CYS A 79 -4.76 -14.94 2.28
C CYS A 79 -3.52 -15.60 1.69
N THR A 80 -3.63 -16.91 1.48
CA THR A 80 -2.64 -17.81 0.90
C THR A 80 -3.12 -18.42 -0.42
N ASN A 81 -4.21 -17.89 -0.98
CA ASN A 81 -4.72 -18.31 -2.27
C ASN A 81 -3.70 -18.00 -3.38
N PRO A 82 -3.19 -19.02 -4.09
CA PRO A 82 -2.17 -18.84 -5.13
C PRO A 82 -2.68 -18.10 -6.37
N LYS A 83 -4.00 -17.90 -6.53
CA LYS A 83 -4.56 -17.09 -7.63
C LYS A 83 -4.11 -15.63 -7.55
N PHE A 84 -3.82 -15.11 -6.36
CA PHE A 84 -3.38 -13.74 -6.14
C PHE A 84 -1.86 -13.63 -6.28
N GLU A 85 -1.37 -13.56 -7.52
CA GLU A 85 0.06 -13.41 -7.79
C GLU A 85 0.49 -11.96 -8.03
N ARG A 86 -0.47 -11.06 -8.27
CA ARG A 86 -0.23 -9.66 -8.66
C ARG A 86 -0.96 -8.66 -7.76
N ALA A 87 -0.27 -7.59 -7.35
CA ALA A 87 -0.88 -6.44 -6.68
C ALA A 87 -0.64 -5.13 -7.43
N PHE A 88 -1.69 -4.32 -7.47
CA PHE A 88 -1.65 -2.91 -7.80
C PHE A 88 -1.65 -2.09 -6.51
N CYS A 89 -0.67 -1.21 -6.37
CA CYS A 89 -0.40 -0.51 -5.12
C CYS A 89 -0.38 1.00 -5.32
N LEU A 90 -1.13 1.73 -4.50
CA LEU A 90 -1.12 3.20 -4.48
C LEU A 90 -0.71 3.69 -3.10
N PHE A 91 0.52 4.16 -3.00
CA PHE A 91 1.12 4.55 -1.72
C PHE A 91 1.50 6.02 -1.70
N ASN A 92 1.43 6.60 -0.51
CA ASN A 92 1.76 7.99 -0.24
C ASN A 92 2.53 8.09 1.08
N SER A 93 3.74 8.65 1.00
CA SER A 93 4.67 8.74 2.15
C SER A 93 4.18 9.60 3.32
N TYR A 94 3.13 10.42 3.12
CA TYR A 94 2.53 11.22 4.19
C TYR A 94 1.43 10.49 4.97
N ILE A 95 0.82 9.46 4.38
CA ILE A 95 -0.36 8.80 4.95
C ILE A 95 0.06 7.68 5.89
N GLU A 96 0.98 6.83 5.45
CA GLU A 96 1.41 5.65 6.21
C GLU A 96 2.93 5.49 6.16
N THR A 97 3.48 4.84 7.18
CA THR A 97 4.89 4.45 7.26
C THR A 97 5.18 3.21 6.40
N ASN A 98 6.46 2.91 6.16
CA ASN A 98 6.89 1.67 5.51
C ASN A 98 6.40 0.46 6.32
N ALA A 99 6.51 0.51 7.65
CA ALA A 99 6.06 -0.57 8.52
C ALA A 99 4.55 -0.83 8.37
N GLY A 100 3.72 0.21 8.43
CA GLY A 100 2.27 0.08 8.22
C GLY A 100 1.92 -0.38 6.81
N THR A 101 2.63 0.09 5.79
CA THR A 101 2.42 -0.34 4.40
C THR A 101 2.80 -1.81 4.20
N ASN A 102 3.93 -2.25 4.77
CA ASN A 102 4.34 -3.65 4.73
C ASN A 102 3.31 -4.58 5.40
N GLN A 103 2.72 -4.13 6.52
CA GLN A 103 1.63 -4.88 7.15
C GLN A 103 0.38 -5.01 6.28
N MET A 104 0.15 -4.07 5.35
CA MET A 104 -0.93 -4.17 4.36
C MET A 104 -0.58 -5.09 3.21
N LEU A 105 0.64 -4.98 2.69
CA LEU A 105 1.13 -5.78 1.55
C LEU A 105 1.10 -7.27 1.85
N PHE A 106 1.65 -7.69 2.99
CA PHE A 106 1.80 -9.11 3.32
C PHE A 106 0.56 -9.76 3.91
N ARG A 107 -0.60 -9.13 3.76
CA ARG A 107 -1.89 -9.81 3.95
C ARG A 107 -2.13 -10.80 2.82
N MET A 108 -1.61 -10.51 1.63
CA MET A 108 -1.67 -11.41 0.47
C MET A 108 -0.31 -12.09 0.34
N ARG A 109 -0.23 -13.37 0.74
CA ARG A 109 1.04 -14.08 0.91
C ARG A 109 1.65 -14.59 -0.38
N CYS A 110 0.83 -14.80 -1.40
CA CYS A 110 1.23 -15.41 -2.67
C CYS A 110 1.58 -14.40 -3.77
N ILE A 111 1.53 -13.10 -3.47
CA ILE A 111 1.87 -12.06 -4.45
C ILE A 111 3.37 -12.08 -4.72
N LYS A 112 3.72 -12.10 -6.00
CA LYS A 112 5.10 -12.08 -6.50
C LYS A 112 5.39 -10.85 -7.34
N ASP A 113 4.37 -10.23 -7.92
CA ASP A 113 4.48 -9.09 -8.82
C ASP A 113 3.72 -7.87 -8.26
N TYR A 114 4.46 -6.81 -7.97
CA TYR A 114 3.95 -5.55 -7.44
C TYR A 114 4.07 -4.42 -8.46
N ILE A 115 2.94 -3.86 -8.85
CA ILE A 115 2.87 -2.67 -9.68
C ILE A 115 2.49 -1.49 -8.77
N CYS A 116 3.47 -0.65 -8.49
CA CYS A 116 3.36 0.39 -7.47
C CYS A 116 3.35 1.79 -8.08
N HIS A 117 2.38 2.60 -7.68
CA HIS A 117 2.46 4.06 -7.79
C HIS A 117 2.77 4.65 -6.42
N ILE A 118 3.95 5.26 -6.28
CA ILE A 118 4.44 5.79 -4.99
C ILE A 118 4.56 7.31 -5.06
N LYS A 119 3.69 8.00 -4.30
CA LYS A 119 3.78 9.44 -4.09
C LYS A 119 4.74 9.72 -2.94
N GLN A 120 5.98 10.05 -3.31
CA GLN A 120 7.00 10.55 -2.38
C GLN A 120 6.92 12.08 -2.36
N ARG A 121 6.57 12.66 -1.21
CA ARG A 121 6.77 14.10 -0.98
C ARG A 121 8.12 14.33 -0.32
N SER A 122 8.80 15.42 -0.68
CA SER A 122 9.96 15.89 0.07
C SER A 122 9.53 16.28 1.50
N SER A 123 10.34 15.89 2.47
CA SER A 123 10.11 16.21 3.87
C SER A 123 11.40 16.76 4.45
N ASN A 124 11.34 17.96 5.02
CA ASN A 124 12.46 18.65 5.67
C ASN A 124 12.65 18.18 7.12
N VAL A 125 12.09 17.02 7.47
CA VAL A 125 12.24 16.44 8.80
C VAL A 125 13.64 15.85 8.98
N PRO A 126 14.21 15.93 10.18
CA PRO A 126 15.55 15.42 10.43
C PRO A 126 15.61 13.90 10.38
N ILE A 127 16.68 13.34 9.81
CA ILE A 127 16.92 11.89 9.75
C ILE A 127 18.08 11.43 10.65
N THR A 128 18.70 12.39 11.36
CA THR A 128 19.79 12.18 12.32
C THR A 128 19.37 12.65 13.70
N GLU A 129 19.95 12.04 14.73
CA GLU A 129 19.67 12.41 16.13
C GLU A 129 20.00 13.87 16.41
N LYS A 130 21.18 14.34 15.97
CA LYS A 130 21.58 15.76 16.08
C LYS A 130 20.56 16.68 15.41
N GLY A 131 20.11 16.31 14.21
CA GLY A 131 19.09 17.06 13.49
C GLY A 131 17.74 17.07 14.22
N LEU A 132 17.36 15.96 14.86
CA LEU A 132 16.13 15.84 15.65
C LEU A 132 16.15 16.78 16.86
N PHE A 133 17.23 16.80 17.62
CA PHE A 133 17.36 17.71 18.76
C PHE A 133 17.43 19.18 18.33
N GLN A 134 18.13 19.49 17.23
CA GLN A 134 18.12 20.86 16.69
C GLN A 134 16.73 21.27 16.21
N TRP A 135 16.00 20.35 15.56
CA TRP A 135 14.62 20.57 15.14
C TRP A 135 13.69 20.81 16.34
N LEU A 136 13.85 20.05 17.44
CA LEU A 136 13.11 20.29 18.69
C LEU A 136 13.40 21.67 19.28
N LEU A 137 14.66 22.08 19.34
CA LEU A 137 15.07 23.41 19.83
C LEU A 137 14.48 24.53 18.98
N ASN A 138 14.41 24.33 17.67
CA ASN A 138 13.89 25.29 16.71
C ASN A 138 12.36 25.37 16.72
N ALA A 139 11.66 24.29 17.10
CA ALA A 139 10.19 24.22 17.17
C ALA A 139 9.57 25.02 18.34
N LYS A 140 10.27 26.06 18.83
CA LYS A 140 9.92 26.91 19.99
C LYS A 140 8.40 27.07 20.19
N ARG A 141 7.88 26.49 21.29
CA ARG A 141 6.53 26.66 21.87
C ARG A 141 5.39 26.25 20.92
N GLU A 142 4.73 25.11 21.13
CA GLU A 142 3.47 25.12 21.90
C GLU A 142 3.12 23.78 22.58
N CYS A 143 3.84 22.68 22.30
CA CYS A 143 3.63 21.40 22.99
C CYS A 143 4.93 20.59 23.00
N LEU A 144 5.34 20.08 24.17
CA LEU A 144 6.24 18.93 24.26
C LEU A 144 5.66 17.78 23.41
N PRO A 145 6.49 16.88 22.85
CA PRO A 145 5.98 15.69 22.17
C PRO A 145 4.97 14.97 23.07
N ARG A 146 3.72 14.79 22.61
CA ARG A 146 2.64 14.19 23.42
C ARG A 146 3.05 12.84 24.00
N GLU A 147 3.87 12.10 23.25
CA GLU A 147 4.41 10.79 23.64
C GLU A 147 5.29 10.87 24.91
N LEU A 148 5.97 11.99 25.13
CA LEU A 148 6.78 12.26 26.32
C LEU A 148 6.01 13.05 27.39
N GLN A 149 5.06 13.90 27.01
CA GLN A 149 4.16 14.60 27.95
C GLN A 149 3.33 13.63 28.79
N ASN A 150 2.76 12.60 28.14
CA ASN A 150 1.84 11.66 28.79
C ASN A 150 2.49 10.83 29.91
N ARG A 151 3.82 10.87 30.04
CA ARG A 151 4.54 10.20 31.12
C ARG A 151 4.90 11.12 32.28
N GLY A 152 4.72 12.45 32.15
CA GLY A 152 5.03 13.43 33.19
C GLY A 152 6.51 13.54 33.59
N ILE A 153 7.42 12.93 32.82
CA ILE A 153 8.84 12.76 33.21
C ILE A 153 9.67 14.01 32.91
N PHE A 154 9.32 14.78 31.87
CA PHE A 154 10.13 15.90 31.39
C PHE A 154 9.30 17.20 31.31
N PRO A 155 9.66 18.25 32.06
CA PRO A 155 8.88 19.51 32.11
C PRO A 155 9.08 20.40 30.88
N ASP A 156 10.20 20.24 30.15
CA ASP A 156 10.57 21.07 28.99
C ASP A 156 11.52 20.33 28.03
N ILE A 157 11.73 20.93 26.85
CA ILE A 157 12.59 20.37 25.79
C ILE A 157 14.04 20.27 26.27
N ASP A 158 14.53 21.24 27.04
CA ASP A 158 15.90 21.23 27.55
C ASP A 158 16.14 20.05 28.51
N SER A 159 15.13 19.67 29.28
CA SER A 159 15.14 18.52 30.17
C SER A 159 15.17 17.20 29.40
N ILE A 160 14.49 17.12 28.26
CA ILE A 160 14.60 15.95 27.35
C ILE A 160 16.02 15.83 26.82
N ILE A 161 16.62 16.95 26.38
CA ILE A 161 17.98 16.97 25.81
C ILE A 161 19.02 16.59 26.87
N ARG A 162 18.92 17.14 28.09
CA ARG A 162 19.82 16.78 29.20
C ARG A 162 19.72 15.30 29.59
N ASN A 163 18.55 14.70 29.42
CA ASN A 163 18.27 13.30 29.76
C ASN A 163 18.19 12.38 28.53
N LYS A 164 18.87 12.74 27.43
CA LYS A 164 18.80 11.99 26.16
C LYS A 164 19.14 10.50 26.28
N ASP A 165 19.97 10.15 27.27
CA ASP A 165 20.46 8.79 27.47
C ASP A 165 19.52 7.91 28.33
N VAL A 166 18.48 8.50 28.93
CA VAL A 166 17.45 7.76 29.67
C VAL A 166 16.67 6.87 28.70
N PRO A 167 16.37 5.60 29.04
CA PRO A 167 15.73 4.64 28.13
C PRO A 167 14.46 5.16 27.44
N THR A 168 13.62 5.90 28.15
CA THR A 168 12.40 6.50 27.59
C THR A 168 12.70 7.52 26.48
N VAL A 169 13.70 8.37 26.66
CA VAL A 169 14.09 9.37 25.65
C VAL A 169 14.76 8.69 24.47
N ARG A 170 15.66 7.72 24.72
CA ARG A 170 16.29 6.93 23.66
C ARG A 170 15.28 6.21 22.78
N LEU A 171 14.27 5.58 23.39
CA LEU A 171 13.20 4.90 22.67
C LEU A 171 12.39 5.88 21.82
N TRP A 172 12.04 7.04 22.39
CA TRP A 172 11.33 8.09 21.66
C TRP A 172 12.15 8.64 20.49
N VAL A 173 13.44 8.91 20.67
CA VAL A 173 14.36 9.34 19.61
C VAL A 173 14.40 8.30 18.49
N ALA A 174 14.59 7.02 18.83
CA ALA A 174 14.63 5.94 17.86
C ALA A 174 13.31 5.85 17.06
N TYR A 175 12.17 5.91 17.75
CA TYR A 175 10.84 5.93 17.13
C TYR A 175 10.67 7.11 16.17
N MET A 176 11.02 8.33 16.59
CA MET A 176 10.88 9.54 15.77
C MET A 176 11.80 9.52 14.56
N LEU A 177 13.05 9.10 14.72
CA LEU A 177 13.98 8.95 13.61
C LEU A 177 13.48 7.92 12.61
N GLU A 178 12.96 6.79 13.07
CA GLU A 178 12.42 5.78 12.16
C GLU A 178 11.19 6.29 11.40
N ARG A 179 10.28 7.01 12.09
CA ARG A 179 9.14 7.67 11.45
C ARG A 179 9.58 8.70 10.40
N PHE A 180 10.60 9.50 10.69
CA PHE A 180 11.11 10.52 9.79
C PHE A 180 11.85 9.92 8.59
N ARG A 181 12.69 8.91 8.82
CA ARG A 181 13.34 8.14 7.76
C ARG A 181 12.32 7.45 6.87
N SER A 182 11.28 6.85 7.46
CA SER A 182 10.20 6.25 6.70
C SER A 182 9.50 7.26 5.81
N ARG A 183 9.20 8.47 6.31
CA ARG A 183 8.61 9.53 5.47
C ARG A 183 9.54 10.00 4.36
N HIS A 184 10.83 10.17 4.66
CA HIS A 184 11.81 10.73 3.74
C HIS A 184 12.25 9.73 2.66
N LEU A 185 12.41 8.46 3.03
CA LEU A 185 12.93 7.38 2.19
C LEU A 185 11.86 6.34 1.85
N PHE A 186 10.58 6.70 1.92
CA PHE A 186 9.46 5.75 1.82
C PHE A 186 9.58 4.90 0.56
N GLY A 187 9.63 5.54 -0.61
CA GLY A 187 9.65 4.83 -1.89
C GLY A 187 10.87 3.95 -2.06
N TRP A 188 12.05 4.49 -1.75
CA TRP A 188 13.30 3.73 -1.84
C TRP A 188 13.27 2.49 -0.92
N ARG A 189 12.88 2.64 0.34
CA ARG A 189 12.78 1.54 1.30
C ARG A 189 11.75 0.50 0.89
N MET A 190 10.61 0.89 0.32
CA MET A 190 9.60 -0.05 -0.18
C MET A 190 10.16 -0.90 -1.33
N VAL A 191 10.80 -0.25 -2.31
CA VAL A 191 11.34 -0.92 -3.50
C VAL A 191 12.49 -1.86 -3.11
N ASP A 192 13.44 -1.36 -2.31
CA ASP A 192 14.57 -2.13 -1.82
C ASP A 192 14.11 -3.36 -1.04
N PHE A 193 13.18 -3.18 -0.10
CA PHE A 193 12.64 -4.26 0.71
C PHE A 193 11.93 -5.35 -0.13
N LEU A 194 11.10 -4.96 -1.11
CA LEU A 194 10.42 -5.92 -1.99
C LEU A 194 11.40 -6.68 -2.90
N ARG A 195 12.41 -6.00 -3.44
CA ARG A 195 13.46 -6.65 -4.26
C ARG A 195 14.31 -7.62 -3.44
N ASN A 196 14.71 -7.23 -2.23
CA ASN A 196 15.46 -8.08 -1.32
C ASN A 196 14.66 -9.31 -0.86
N ALA A 197 13.32 -9.23 -0.89
CA ALA A 197 12.42 -10.35 -0.66
C ALA A 197 12.20 -11.24 -1.92
N GLY A 198 12.87 -10.96 -3.03
CA GLY A 198 12.74 -11.71 -4.29
C GLY A 198 11.49 -11.38 -5.11
N MET A 199 10.81 -10.27 -4.81
CA MET A 199 9.59 -9.86 -5.51
C MET A 199 9.90 -9.00 -6.73
N VAL A 200 9.10 -9.16 -7.79
CA VAL A 200 9.13 -8.27 -8.95
C VAL A 200 8.39 -6.98 -8.59
N ILE A 201 9.01 -5.83 -8.84
CA ILE A 201 8.39 -4.53 -8.60
C ILE A 201 8.59 -3.59 -9.79
N SER A 202 7.47 -3.08 -10.29
CA SER A 202 7.40 -2.02 -11.30
C SER A 202 6.89 -0.74 -10.65
N VAL A 203 7.68 0.33 -10.66
CA VAL A 203 7.27 1.65 -10.13
C VAL A 203 6.78 2.51 -11.29
N MET A 204 5.52 2.92 -11.22
CA MET A 204 4.92 3.81 -12.21
C MET A 204 5.14 5.27 -11.82
N GLU A 205 5.90 5.99 -12.64
CA GLU A 205 5.95 7.45 -12.59
C GLU A 205 4.63 8.04 -13.10
N LEU A 206 4.04 8.97 -12.36
CA LEU A 206 3.04 9.86 -12.96
C LEU A 206 3.80 10.75 -13.94
N ILE A 207 3.62 10.53 -15.24
CA ILE A 207 4.10 11.45 -16.26
C ILE A 207 3.69 12.88 -15.85
N PRO A 208 4.64 13.82 -15.71
CA PRO A 208 4.29 15.22 -15.52
C PRO A 208 3.48 15.67 -16.73
N LYS A 209 2.26 16.14 -16.51
CA LYS A 209 1.32 16.51 -17.57
C LYS A 209 1.95 17.48 -18.59
N PRO A 210 1.75 17.27 -19.89
CA PRO A 210 1.30 18.33 -20.77
C PRO A 210 -0.20 18.55 -20.56
N GLU A 211 -0.63 19.81 -20.53
CA GLU A 211 -2.05 20.17 -20.47
C GLU A 211 -2.80 19.52 -21.65
N GLY A 212 -3.84 18.71 -21.36
CA GLY A 212 -4.86 18.37 -22.36
C GLY A 212 -5.17 16.90 -22.62
N THR A 213 -4.41 15.91 -22.13
CA THR A 213 -4.75 14.49 -22.40
C THR A 213 -4.70 13.64 -21.14
N THR A 214 -5.89 13.36 -20.60
CA THR A 214 -6.09 12.51 -19.43
C THR A 214 -5.82 11.04 -19.75
N MET A 215 -4.57 10.58 -19.59
CA MET A 215 -4.35 9.20 -19.16
C MET A 215 -4.42 9.14 -17.63
N SER A 216 -5.61 8.82 -17.12
CA SER A 216 -5.81 8.63 -15.68
C SER A 216 -5.24 7.28 -15.24
N LEU A 217 -4.94 7.12 -13.94
CA LEU A 217 -4.55 5.84 -13.37
C LEU A 217 -5.57 4.71 -13.65
N SER A 218 -6.84 5.05 -13.88
CA SER A 218 -7.83 4.08 -14.38
C SER A 218 -7.44 3.54 -15.76
N GLN A 219 -6.83 4.35 -16.64
CA GLN A 219 -6.31 3.90 -17.93
C GLN A 219 -5.03 3.06 -17.78
N THR A 220 -4.20 3.30 -16.77
CA THR A 220 -3.05 2.44 -16.48
C THR A 220 -3.47 1.12 -15.86
N VAL A 221 -4.42 1.14 -14.92
CA VAL A 221 -5.06 -0.07 -14.40
C VAL A 221 -5.80 -0.79 -15.53
N LYS A 222 -6.46 -0.08 -16.45
CA LYS A 222 -7.06 -0.63 -17.69
C LYS A 222 -6.00 -1.26 -18.59
N ALA A 223 -4.88 -0.59 -18.84
CA ALA A 223 -3.80 -1.12 -19.67
C ALA A 223 -3.18 -2.37 -19.03
N SER A 224 -3.02 -2.37 -17.70
CA SER A 224 -2.46 -3.51 -16.96
C SER A 224 -3.47 -4.67 -16.88
N SER A 225 -4.77 -4.38 -16.70
CA SER A 225 -5.84 -5.38 -16.70
C SER A 225 -6.15 -5.93 -18.09
N SER A 226 -6.01 -5.11 -19.14
CA SER A 226 -6.04 -5.56 -20.52
C SER A 226 -4.80 -6.38 -20.87
N THR A 227 -3.64 -6.10 -20.27
CA THR A 227 -2.44 -6.95 -20.42
C THR A 227 -2.63 -8.29 -19.72
N ILE A 228 -3.28 -8.34 -18.55
CA ILE A 228 -3.71 -9.61 -17.92
C ILE A 228 -4.67 -10.38 -18.85
N LYS A 229 -5.65 -9.69 -19.46
CA LYS A 229 -6.53 -10.29 -20.47
C LYS A 229 -5.81 -10.65 -21.79
N ALA A 230 -4.65 -10.05 -22.10
CA ALA A 230 -3.88 -10.29 -23.33
C ALA A 230 -2.78 -11.35 -23.17
N GLU A 231 -2.22 -11.52 -21.97
CA GLU A 231 -1.39 -12.68 -21.60
C GLU A 231 -2.21 -13.99 -21.72
N GLU A 232 -3.55 -13.92 -21.64
CA GLU A 232 -4.47 -15.04 -21.92
C GLU A 232 -4.86 -15.22 -23.42
N ILE A 233 -4.36 -14.37 -24.35
CA ILE A 233 -4.65 -14.47 -25.80
C ILE A 233 -3.45 -15.02 -26.60
N ALA A 234 -2.24 -15.00 -26.04
CA ALA A 234 -1.05 -15.53 -26.70
C ALA A 234 -1.05 -17.07 -26.87
N ASP A 235 -1.86 -17.79 -26.08
CA ASP A 235 -1.99 -19.26 -26.16
C ASP A 235 -3.11 -19.76 -27.09
N VAL A 236 -3.86 -18.87 -27.74
CA VAL A 236 -4.90 -19.24 -28.72
C VAL A 236 -4.46 -18.99 -30.17
N SER A 237 -3.39 -18.23 -30.42
CA SER A 237 -2.91 -17.97 -31.79
C SER A 237 -2.04 -19.08 -32.40
N ASN A 238 -1.79 -20.19 -31.69
CA ASN A 238 -1.02 -21.33 -32.20
C ASN A 238 -1.85 -22.59 -32.51
N ALA A 239 -3.18 -22.50 -32.53
CA ALA A 239 -4.01 -23.56 -33.08
C ALA A 239 -4.06 -23.46 -34.61
N THR A 240 -3.09 -24.10 -35.25
CA THR A 240 -3.13 -24.48 -36.67
C THR A 240 -4.46 -25.17 -36.97
N ILE A 241 -5.28 -24.57 -37.83
CA ILE A 241 -6.29 -25.32 -38.59
C ILE A 241 -5.74 -25.44 -39.99
N VAL A 242 -5.40 -26.69 -40.29
CA VAL A 242 -5.13 -27.24 -41.61
C VAL A 242 -6.35 -27.01 -42.50
N ASP A 243 -6.13 -26.43 -43.67
CA ASP A 243 -6.31 -27.12 -44.95
C ASP A 243 -5.03 -26.91 -45.79
#